data_AF-A0A3C1BI01-F1
#
_entry.id   AF-A0A3C1BI01-F1
#
_cell.length_a   1.000
_cell.length_b   1.000
_cell.length_c   1.000
_cell.angle_alpha   90.00
_cell.angle_beta   90.00
_cell.angle_gamma   90.00
#
_symmetry.space_group_name_H-M   'P 1'
#
loop_
_entity.id
_entity.type
_entity.pdbx_description
1 polymer ?
#
loop_
_entity_poly.entity_id
_entity_poly.type
_entity_poly.pdbx_seq_one_letter_code
_entity_poly.pdbx_strand_id
1 'polypeptide(L)'
;MELHVKRLTLSHIHPFKLYFQKKLDIGEIVLNEPVLNITYQLNHTSDTSLKPGRTMWQKISKNLNSIHIGNILLGDVKLSYKDYSGNKLVLSELKELNLSARDLLIDPTTQTDKSRVLFCKEIIAELNNYSGKTGKRFVLL
;
A
#
# COMPACT_ATOMS: atom_id res chain seq x y z
N MET A 1 11.77 -3.81 1.21
CA MET A 1 10.83 -3.38 0.15
C MET A 1 11.42 -2.15 -0.50
N GLU A 2 11.40 -2.09 -1.82
CA GLU A 2 11.88 -0.95 -2.60
C GLU A 2 10.79 -0.52 -3.59
N LEU A 3 10.61 0.79 -3.75
CA LEU A 3 9.66 1.39 -4.66
C LEU A 3 10.40 2.36 -5.57
N HIS A 4 10.36 2.11 -6.87
CA HIS A 4 10.86 3.03 -7.89
C HIS A 4 9.69 3.63 -8.65
N VAL A 5 9.71 4.95 -8.80
CA VAL A 5 8.65 5.71 -9.47
C VAL A 5 9.28 6.58 -10.55
N LYS A 6 8.79 6.44 -11.78
CA LYS A 6 9.22 7.28 -12.91
C LYS A 6 8.62 8.68 -12.83
N ARG A 7 7.33 8.76 -12.45
CA ARG A 7 6.60 10.01 -12.28
C ARG A 7 5.58 9.90 -11.14
N LEU A 8 5.64 10.86 -10.22
CA LEU A 8 4.64 11.13 -9.21
C LEU A 8 3.93 12.43 -9.57
N THR A 9 2.61 12.38 -9.71
CA THR A 9 1.75 13.56 -9.89
C THR A 9 0.87 13.72 -8.67
N LEU A 10 0.82 14.93 -8.13
CA LEU A 10 -0.06 15.32 -7.04
C LEU A 10 -1.01 16.40 -7.54
N SER A 11 -2.32 16.19 -7.40
CA SER A 11 -3.34 17.14 -7.82
C SER A 11 -4.21 17.55 -6.63
N HIS A 12 -4.70 18.80 -6.66
CA HIS A 12 -5.57 19.35 -5.61
C HIS A 12 -4.96 19.25 -4.20
N ILE A 13 -3.69 19.61 -4.07
CA ILE A 13 -2.99 19.66 -2.79
C ILE A 13 -3.46 20.87 -1.96
N HIS A 14 -3.50 20.73 -0.64
CA HIS A 14 -3.85 21.82 0.28
C HIS A 14 -2.70 22.17 1.26
N PRO A 15 -1.63 22.85 0.81
CA PRO A 15 -0.47 23.16 1.64
C PRO A 15 -0.80 23.99 2.89
N PHE A 16 -1.80 24.88 2.81
CA PHE A 16 -2.23 25.68 3.96
C PHE A 16 -2.89 24.84 5.06
N LYS A 17 -3.64 23.79 4.71
CA LYS A 17 -4.17 22.83 5.69
C LYS A 17 -3.03 22.05 6.35
N LEU A 18 -1.99 21.70 5.58
CA LEU A 18 -0.81 21.03 6.12
C LEU A 18 -0.06 21.93 7.10
N TYR A 19 0.22 23.18 6.72
CA TYR A 19 1.00 24.11 7.53
C TYR A 19 0.26 24.55 8.79
N PHE A 20 -0.98 25.05 8.66
CA PHE A 20 -1.70 25.65 9.78
C PHE A 20 -2.49 24.64 10.62
N GLN A 21 -2.96 23.55 10.02
CA GLN A 21 -3.83 22.58 10.71
C GLN A 21 -3.16 21.23 10.92
N LYS A 22 -1.92 21.04 10.45
CA LYS A 22 -1.21 19.75 10.44
C LYS A 22 -2.02 18.65 9.75
N LYS A 23 -2.78 18.99 8.71
CA LYS A 23 -3.58 18.04 7.93
C LYS A 23 -2.99 17.87 6.54
N LEU A 24 -2.51 16.68 6.22
CA LEU A 24 -2.14 16.34 4.85
C LEU A 24 -3.41 16.02 4.07
N ASP A 25 -3.77 16.86 3.10
CA ASP A 25 -5.01 16.72 2.33
C ASP A 25 -4.69 16.90 0.84
N ILE A 26 -4.80 15.80 0.10
CA ILE A 26 -4.46 15.70 -1.32
C ILE A 26 -5.68 15.12 -2.04
N GLY A 27 -6.15 15.78 -3.11
CA GLY A 27 -7.25 15.22 -3.89
C GLY A 27 -6.86 13.97 -4.65
N GLU A 28 -5.68 13.95 -5.27
CA GLU A 28 -5.24 12.80 -6.07
C GLU A 28 -3.73 12.60 -6.09
N ILE A 29 -3.32 11.33 -6.08
CA ILE A 29 -1.96 10.85 -6.30
C ILE A 29 -1.95 9.91 -7.49
N VAL A 30 -1.09 10.17 -8.48
CA VAL A 30 -0.89 9.28 -9.63
C VAL A 30 0.57 8.85 -9.71
N LEU A 31 0.77 7.53 -9.78
CA LEU A 31 2.06 6.88 -9.97
C LEU A 31 2.04 6.11 -11.30
N ASN A 32 2.87 6.55 -12.25
CA ASN A 32 2.94 5.93 -13.58
C ASN A 32 4.11 4.94 -13.66
N GLU A 33 3.83 3.73 -14.13
CA GLU A 33 4.79 2.63 -14.29
C GLU A 33 5.66 2.37 -13.04
N PRO A 34 5.09 2.33 -11.81
CA PRO A 34 5.90 2.12 -10.63
C PRO A 34 6.44 0.67 -10.60
N VAL A 35 7.67 0.52 -10.14
CA VAL A 35 8.31 -0.78 -9.93
C VAL A 35 8.37 -1.05 -8.43
N LEU A 36 7.70 -2.11 -8.00
CA LEU A 36 7.63 -2.52 -6.60
C LEU A 36 8.40 -3.83 -6.41
N ASN A 37 9.48 -3.77 -5.64
CA ASN A 37 10.28 -4.95 -5.27
C ASN A 37 10.01 -5.30 -3.82
N ILE A 38 9.37 -6.46 -3.62
CA ILE A 38 9.11 -7.02 -2.30
C ILE A 38 10.04 -8.21 -2.11
N THR A 39 10.80 -8.19 -1.02
CA THR A 39 11.66 -9.30 -0.61
C THR A 39 11.18 -9.75 0.76
N TYR A 40 10.80 -11.03 0.86
CA TYR A 40 10.43 -11.67 2.10
C TYR A 40 11.56 -12.61 2.52
N GLN A 41 12.02 -12.45 3.76
CA GLN A 41 12.99 -13.33 4.41
C GLN A 41 12.35 -13.81 5.71
N LEU A 42 12.42 -15.11 5.98
CA LEU A 42 11.92 -15.67 7.22
C LEU A 42 12.85 -15.25 8.38
N ASN A 43 12.45 -14.23 9.12
CA ASN A 43 13.15 -13.86 10.34
C ASN A 43 12.67 -14.79 11.47
N HIS A 44 13.57 -15.66 11.95
CA HIS A 44 13.33 -16.56 13.11
C HIS A 44 13.26 -15.84 14.46
N THR A 45 13.30 -14.50 14.47
CA THR A 45 13.02 -13.73 15.67
C THR A 45 11.51 -13.63 15.82
N SER A 46 10.94 -14.39 16.75
CA SER A 46 9.62 -14.07 17.28
C SER A 46 9.62 -12.58 17.62
N ASP A 47 8.78 -11.80 16.94
CA ASP A 47 8.60 -10.38 17.23
C ASP A 47 7.88 -10.30 18.59
N THR A 48 8.65 -10.54 19.65
CA THR A 48 8.16 -10.74 21.03
C THR A 48 7.93 -9.39 21.69
N SER A 49 7.47 -8.41 20.91
CA SER A 49 6.94 -7.17 21.45
C SER A 49 5.45 -7.36 21.69
N LEU A 50 5.12 -7.95 22.85
CA LEU A 50 3.80 -7.90 23.50
C LEU A 50 3.43 -6.46 23.93
N LYS A 51 3.93 -5.43 23.26
CA LYS A 51 3.43 -4.06 23.37
C LYS A 51 2.40 -3.90 22.27
N PRO A 52 1.16 -3.45 22.55
CA PRO A 52 0.24 -3.09 21.49
C PRO A 52 0.95 -2.09 20.59
N GLY A 53 1.29 -2.54 19.37
CA GLY A 53 2.07 -1.75 18.43
C GLY A 53 1.33 -0.44 18.19
N ARG A 54 2.07 0.68 18.12
CA ARG A 54 1.45 1.98 17.83
C ARG A 54 0.65 1.87 16.53
N THR A 55 -0.60 2.31 16.56
CA THR A 55 -1.45 2.33 15.38
C THR A 55 -0.90 3.27 14.31
N MET A 56 -1.40 3.17 13.07
CA MET A 56 -0.91 4.02 11.98
C MET A 56 -1.08 5.51 12.31
N TRP A 57 -2.23 5.92 12.86
CA TRP A 57 -2.44 7.28 13.34
C TRP A 57 -1.44 7.66 14.45
N GLN A 58 -1.23 6.80 15.46
CA GLN A 58 -0.28 7.09 16.55
C GLN A 58 1.16 7.26 16.05
N LYS A 59 1.52 6.62 14.93
CA LYS A 59 2.83 6.80 14.30
C LYS A 59 2.99 8.20 13.66
N ILE A 60 1.91 8.75 13.09
CA ILE A 60 1.95 10.06 12.42
C ILE A 60 1.55 11.23 13.32
N SER A 61 0.83 10.99 14.42
CA SER A 61 0.14 12.00 15.24
C SER A 61 1.06 13.05 15.87
N LYS A 62 2.36 12.75 15.97
CA LYS A 62 3.37 13.73 16.42
C LYS A 62 3.49 14.94 15.48
N ASN A 63 3.30 14.70 14.19
CA ASN A 63 3.52 15.70 13.14
C ASN A 63 2.24 16.07 12.39
N LEU A 64 1.31 15.13 12.24
CA LEU A 64 0.09 15.28 11.46
C LEU A 64 -1.14 14.86 12.28
N ASN A 65 -2.17 15.70 12.26
CA ASN A 65 -3.46 15.39 12.87
C ASN A 65 -4.24 14.35 12.05
N SER A 66 -4.16 14.46 10.73
CA SER A 66 -4.80 13.52 9.79
C SER A 66 -4.07 13.49 8.45
N ILE A 67 -4.27 12.38 7.74
CA ILE A 67 -3.94 12.23 6.32
C ILE A 67 -5.23 11.87 5.58
N HIS A 68 -5.56 12.65 4.56
CA HIS A 68 -6.66 12.36 3.64
C HIS A 68 -6.14 12.41 2.20
N ILE A 69 -6.41 11.35 1.44
CA ILE A 69 -6.12 11.29 0.01
C ILE A 69 -7.39 10.84 -0.72
N GLY A 70 -7.90 11.67 -1.62
CA GLY A 70 -9.15 11.39 -2.34
C GLY A 70 -9.02 10.18 -3.26
N ASN A 71 -8.04 10.21 -4.16
CA ASN A 71 -7.75 9.11 -5.10
C ASN A 71 -6.26 8.78 -5.11
N ILE A 72 -5.95 7.49 -5.18
CA ILE A 72 -4.60 6.98 -5.43
C ILE A 72 -4.69 6.08 -6.66
N LEU A 73 -3.95 6.39 -7.70
CA LEU A 73 -3.93 5.65 -8.95
C LEU A 73 -2.50 5.18 -9.22
N LEU A 74 -2.32 3.86 -9.35
CA LEU A 74 -1.09 3.27 -9.85
C LEU A 74 -1.41 2.53 -11.15
N GLY A 75 -0.86 3.03 -12.25
CA GLY A 75 -1.01 2.44 -13.58
C GLY A 75 0.24 1.66 -13.99
N ASP A 76 0.04 0.53 -14.65
CA ASP A 76 1.12 -0.30 -15.23
C ASP A 76 2.19 -0.71 -14.21
N VAL A 77 1.76 -1.10 -13.02
CA VAL A 77 2.67 -1.53 -11.94
C VAL A 77 3.41 -2.80 -12.33
N LYS A 78 4.73 -2.79 -12.13
CA LYS A 78 5.58 -3.99 -12.20
C LYS A 78 5.91 -4.42 -10.79
N LEU A 79 5.39 -5.57 -10.37
CA LEU A 79 5.60 -6.12 -9.04
C LEU A 79 6.51 -7.36 -9.14
N SER A 80 7.63 -7.32 -8.44
CA SER A 80 8.52 -8.47 -8.23
C SER A 80 8.46 -8.88 -6.76
N TYR A 81 8.04 -10.10 -6.48
CA TYR A 81 8.07 -10.72 -5.16
C TYR A 81 9.12 -11.83 -5.11
N LYS A 82 10.07 -11.70 -4.16
CA LYS A 82 11.13 -12.68 -3.89
C LYS A 82 10.92 -13.28 -2.52
N ASP A 83 10.68 -14.58 -2.46
CA ASP A 83 10.54 -15.33 -1.22
C ASP A 83 11.79 -16.16 -0.92
N TYR A 84 12.46 -15.84 0.19
CA TYR A 84 13.63 -16.56 0.71
C TYR A 84 13.31 -17.42 1.95
N SER A 85 12.03 -17.66 2.27
CA SER A 85 11.63 -18.41 3.47
C SER A 85 11.78 -19.93 3.34
N GLY A 86 11.83 -20.46 2.13
CA GLY A 86 12.05 -21.87 1.85
C GLY A 86 13.45 -22.19 1.32
N ASN A 87 13.73 -23.48 1.11
CA ASN A 87 15.02 -23.97 0.57
C ASN A 87 15.27 -23.58 -0.91
N LYS A 88 14.31 -22.92 -1.57
CA LYS A 88 14.41 -22.45 -2.96
C LYS A 88 13.77 -21.07 -3.09
N LEU A 89 14.43 -20.18 -3.82
CA LEU A 89 13.91 -18.86 -4.15
C LEU A 89 12.63 -19.02 -5.00
N VAL A 90 11.52 -18.47 -4.52
CA VAL A 90 10.31 -18.29 -5.33
C VAL A 90 10.29 -16.86 -5.84
N LEU A 91 10.29 -16.71 -7.16
CA LEU A 91 10.15 -15.42 -7.84
C LEU A 91 8.78 -15.36 -8.49
N SER A 92 7.99 -14.35 -8.11
CA SER A 92 6.74 -14.02 -8.77
C SER A 92 6.84 -12.64 -9.38
N GLU A 93 6.59 -12.54 -10.68
CA GLU A 93 6.51 -11.27 -11.39
C GLU A 93 5.08 -11.07 -11.88
N LEU A 94 4.51 -9.92 -11.54
CA LEU A 94 3.23 -9.44 -12.05
C LEU A 94 3.52 -8.22 -12.90
N LYS A 95 3.15 -8.31 -14.18
CA LYS A 95 3.31 -7.25 -15.17
C LYS A 95 1.91 -6.71 -15.44
N GLU A 96 1.77 -5.39 -15.55
CA GLU A 96 0.51 -4.71 -15.92
C GLU A 96 -0.59 -4.85 -14.85
N LEU A 97 -0.23 -4.63 -13.59
CA LEU A 97 -1.20 -4.42 -12.51
C LEU A 97 -1.64 -2.96 -12.49
N ASN A 98 -2.95 -2.69 -12.49
CA ASN A 98 -3.49 -1.38 -12.14
C ASN A 98 -4.08 -1.45 -10.73
N LEU A 99 -3.80 -0.43 -9.93
CA LEU A 99 -4.38 -0.28 -8.59
C LEU A 99 -5.04 1.09 -8.49
N SER A 100 -6.27 1.12 -8.00
CA SER A 100 -6.90 2.35 -7.52
C SER A 100 -7.36 2.19 -6.08
N ALA A 101 -7.21 3.25 -5.30
CA ALA A 101 -7.77 3.33 -3.97
C ALA A 101 -8.46 4.69 -3.79
N ARG A 102 -9.63 4.67 -3.16
CA ARG A 102 -10.45 5.88 -2.95
C ARG A 102 -10.67 6.16 -1.47
N ASP A 103 -10.66 7.44 -1.15
CA ASP A 103 -10.88 8.01 0.19
C ASP A 103 -9.99 7.30 1.21
N LEU A 104 -8.67 7.45 1.10
CA LEU A 104 -7.74 7.06 2.15
C LEU A 104 -7.86 8.08 3.29
N LEU A 105 -8.17 7.61 4.50
CA LEU A 105 -8.27 8.47 5.68
C LEU A 105 -7.57 7.85 6.89
N ILE A 106 -6.54 8.53 7.38
CA ILE A 106 -5.83 8.17 8.61
C ILE A 106 -6.05 9.28 9.63
N ASP A 107 -6.84 9.00 10.66
CA ASP A 107 -7.12 9.90 11.78
C ASP A 107 -7.37 9.08 13.07
N PRO A 108 -7.69 9.71 14.21
CA PRO A 108 -7.95 8.96 15.45
C PRO A 108 -9.10 7.94 15.32
N THR A 109 -10.11 8.25 14.52
CA THR A 109 -11.36 7.48 14.38
C THR A 109 -11.22 6.30 13.42
N THR A 110 -10.39 6.41 12.39
CA THR A 110 -10.26 5.36 11.37
C THR A 110 -9.51 4.12 11.83
N GLN A 111 -8.88 4.16 13.01
CA GLN A 111 -8.23 2.98 13.62
C GLN A 111 -9.21 1.85 13.97
N THR A 112 -10.47 2.21 14.21
CA THR A 112 -11.53 1.27 14.59
C THR A 112 -12.64 1.17 13.55
N ASP A 113 -12.52 1.91 12.44
CA ASP A 113 -13.49 1.93 11.37
C ASP A 113 -13.37 0.64 10.52
N LYS A 114 -14.35 -0.25 10.70
CA LYS A 114 -14.42 -1.53 9.99
C LYS A 114 -14.98 -1.41 8.57
N SER A 115 -15.51 -0.24 8.19
CA SER A 115 -16.01 0.00 6.83
C SER A 115 -14.88 0.26 5.82
N ARG A 116 -13.65 0.46 6.31
CA ARG A 116 -12.48 0.79 5.51
C ARG A 116 -11.49 -0.37 5.45
N VAL A 117 -11.02 -0.69 4.25
CA VAL A 117 -9.94 -1.66 4.03
C VAL A 117 -8.65 -0.88 3.84
N LEU A 118 -7.62 -1.17 4.66
CA LEU A 118 -6.35 -0.43 4.66
C LEU A 118 -6.56 1.11 4.72
N PHE A 119 -7.54 1.56 5.52
CA PHE A 119 -7.93 2.97 5.68
C PHE A 119 -8.62 3.62 4.46
N CYS A 120 -8.80 2.89 3.36
CA CYS A 120 -9.52 3.32 2.17
C CYS A 120 -10.98 2.84 2.21
N LYS A 121 -11.90 3.60 1.61
CA LYS A 121 -13.28 3.10 1.40
C LYS A 121 -13.37 2.07 0.28
N GLU A 122 -12.52 2.18 -0.72
CA GLU A 122 -12.51 1.30 -1.87
C GLU A 122 -11.07 1.07 -2.32
N ILE A 123 -10.77 -0.17 -2.70
CA ILE A 123 -9.52 -0.57 -3.34
C ILE A 123 -9.90 -1.51 -4.49
N ILE A 124 -9.47 -1.18 -5.70
CA ILE A 124 -9.65 -1.98 -6.90
C ILE A 124 -8.27 -2.34 -7.43
N ALA A 125 -8.03 -3.63 -7.64
CA ALA A 125 -6.82 -4.14 -8.26
C ALA A 125 -7.22 -4.89 -9.54
N GLU A 126 -6.66 -4.48 -10.66
CA GLU A 126 -6.88 -5.09 -11.97
C GLU A 126 -5.58 -5.72 -12.45
N LEU A 127 -5.60 -7.03 -12.62
CA LEU A 127 -4.42 -7.78 -13.02
C LEU A 127 -4.57 -8.23 -14.47
N ASN A 128 -3.78 -7.64 -15.36
CA ASN A 128 -3.80 -7.98 -16.77
C ASN A 128 -2.76 -9.06 -17.09
N ASN A 129 -3.07 -9.92 -18.06
CA ASN A 129 -2.11 -10.84 -18.67
C ASN A 129 -1.34 -11.77 -17.70
N TYR A 130 -1.95 -12.12 -16.56
CA TYR A 130 -1.32 -13.01 -15.60
C TYR A 130 -1.26 -14.45 -16.11
N SER A 131 -0.06 -15.04 -16.07
CA SER A 131 0.15 -16.46 -16.34
C SER A 131 0.95 -17.08 -15.20
N GLY A 132 0.34 -18.04 -14.50
CA GLY A 132 0.98 -18.78 -13.41
C GLY A 132 0.92 -20.28 -13.67
N LYS A 133 2.06 -20.97 -13.56
CA LYS A 133 2.10 -22.43 -13.51
C LYS A 133 1.88 -22.87 -12.08
N THR A 134 0.72 -23.43 -11.80
CA THR A 134 0.41 -23.98 -10.49
C THR A 134 0.55 -25.51 -10.45
N GLY A 135 0.97 -26.05 -9.30
CA GLY A 135 0.99 -27.50 -9.05
C GLY A 135 -0.42 -28.09 -8.93
N LYS A 136 -0.54 -29.42 -9.03
CA LYS A 136 -1.82 -30.16 -9.03
C LYS A 136 -2.60 -30.08 -7.71
N ARG A 137 -3.12 -28.91 -7.34
CA ARG A 137 -4.33 -28.69 -6.51
C ARG A 137 -4.42 -27.20 -6.18
N PHE A 138 -5.15 -26.46 -7.01
CA PHE A 138 -5.71 -25.17 -6.60
C PHE A 138 -7.19 -25.16 -7.00
N VAL A 139 -8.04 -24.96 -6.00
CA VAL A 139 -9.47 -24.68 -6.15
C VAL A 139 -9.63 -23.20 -5.86
N LEU A 140 -10.11 -22.43 -6.83
CA LEU A 140 -10.62 -21.08 -6.60
C LEU A 140 -12.11 -21.23 -6.30
N LEU A 141 -12.52 -20.82 -5.09
CA LEU A 141 -13.92 -20.64 -4.70
C LEU A 141 -14.43 -19.30 -5.21
#